data_AF-A0A967WJB2-F1
#
_entry.id   AF-A0A967WJB2-F1
#
_cell.length_a   1.000
_cell.length_b   1.000
_cell.length_c   1.000
_cell.angle_alpha   90.00
_cell.angle_beta   90.00
_cell.angle_gamma   90.00
#
_symmetry.space_group_name_H-M   'P 1'
#
loop_
_entity.id
_entity.type
_entity.pdbx_description
1 polymer ?
#
loop_
_entity_poly.entity_id
_entity_poly.type
_entity_poly.pdbx_seq_one_letter_code
_entity_poly.pdbx_strand_id
1 'polypeptide(L)'
;MLFVLRPEILGATYNLRDMFVNLSPELVEILTLGQGLDNLALGILLLILLSALMSLLGAAFVLLPRRWSLGLISGIAWVLVIGIFSDTVSQIVRQVAGQGMIRVIFVNQALTPQAAVVIFAIAFLTGFFSVHTRIQTRWEGIPQTQQSRTRMILLLAAFGFLLVLPWVVGLFLSQALFTVGLFVMMCLGLNIVVGYAGLLDLGYVAFFAFGA
;
A
#
# COMPACT_ATOMS: atom_id res chain seq x y z
N MET A 1 -18.47 32.28 12.93
CA MET A 1 -17.56 32.87 11.94
C MET A 1 -17.81 32.17 10.61
N LEU A 2 -18.66 32.74 9.76
CA LEU A 2 -18.95 32.22 8.43
C LEU A 2 -17.72 32.49 7.54
N PHE A 3 -16.98 31.44 7.19
CA PHE A 3 -15.98 31.52 6.12
C PHE A 3 -16.73 31.67 4.80
N VAL A 4 -16.72 32.89 4.32
CA VAL A 4 -17.36 33.32 3.09
C VAL A 4 -16.50 32.82 1.93
N LEU A 5 -16.88 31.70 1.32
CA LEU A 5 -16.26 31.14 0.11
C LEU A 5 -16.69 31.97 -1.11
N ARG A 6 -16.17 33.20 -1.23
CA ARG A 6 -16.46 34.13 -2.34
C ARG A 6 -15.25 34.23 -3.25
N PRO A 7 -15.15 33.42 -4.32
CA PRO A 7 -14.21 33.74 -5.37
C PRO A 7 -14.72 35.00 -6.08
N GLU A 8 -13.97 36.10 -6.02
CA GLU A 8 -14.23 37.27 -6.87
C GLU A 8 -13.82 36.96 -8.31
N ILE A 9 -14.67 36.23 -9.02
CA ILE A 9 -14.55 36.06 -10.46
C ILE A 9 -15.51 37.06 -11.08
N LEU A 10 -14.95 38.14 -11.65
CA LEU A 10 -15.70 39.10 -12.49
C LEU A 10 -16.84 39.86 -11.77
N GLY A 11 -16.66 40.27 -10.51
CA GLY A 11 -17.57 41.19 -9.83
C GLY A 11 -18.92 40.59 -9.38
N ALA A 12 -19.09 39.27 -9.42
CA ALA A 12 -20.27 38.57 -8.92
C ALA A 12 -19.87 37.52 -7.87
N THR A 13 -20.46 37.62 -6.67
CA THR A 13 -20.16 36.73 -5.54
C THR A 13 -21.02 35.48 -5.62
N TYR A 14 -20.46 34.37 -6.09
CA TYR A 14 -21.13 33.06 -6.12
C TYR A 14 -20.65 32.19 -4.95
N ASN A 15 -21.58 31.70 -4.12
CA ASN A 15 -21.23 30.73 -3.08
C ASN A 15 -21.11 29.34 -3.70
N LEU A 16 -19.89 28.80 -3.79
CA LEU A 16 -19.63 27.48 -4.37
C LEU A 16 -20.31 26.32 -3.63
N ARG A 17 -20.73 26.53 -2.37
CA ARG A 17 -21.52 25.58 -1.59
C ARG A 17 -22.92 25.34 -2.18
N ASP A 18 -23.48 26.33 -2.87
CA ASP A 18 -24.81 26.22 -3.50
C ASP A 18 -24.76 25.34 -4.77
N MET A 19 -23.56 25.18 -5.37
CA MET A 19 -23.32 24.30 -6.52
C MET A 19 -22.73 22.95 -6.13
N PHE A 20 -21.92 22.91 -5.06
CA PHE A 20 -21.26 21.70 -4.55
C PHE A 20 -21.58 21.51 -3.06
N VAL A 21 -22.70 20.84 -2.79
CA VAL A 21 -23.20 20.57 -1.42
C VAL A 21 -22.17 19.86 -0.52
N ASN A 22 -21.27 19.05 -1.10
CA ASN A 22 -20.23 18.31 -0.39
C ASN A 22 -18.86 18.98 -0.36
N LEU A 23 -18.73 20.22 -0.82
CA LEU A 23 -17.44 20.93 -0.79
C LEU A 23 -17.12 21.33 0.65
N SER A 24 -16.24 20.57 1.32
CA SER A 24 -15.77 20.94 2.65
C SER A 24 -14.68 22.03 2.56
N PRO A 25 -14.57 22.91 3.58
CA PRO A 25 -13.53 23.95 3.61
C PRO A 25 -12.11 23.38 3.53
N GLU A 26 -11.88 22.21 4.12
CA GLU A 26 -10.60 21.50 4.10
C GLU A 26 -10.22 21.04 2.68
N LEU A 27 -11.20 20.55 1.90
CA LEU A 27 -10.94 20.14 0.51
C LEU A 27 -10.56 21.33 -0.36
N VAL A 28 -11.18 22.49 -0.14
CA VAL A 28 -10.82 23.72 -0.85
C VAL A 28 -9.39 24.14 -0.49
N GLU A 29 -9.02 24.06 0.78
CA GLU A 29 -7.68 24.40 1.23
C GLU A 29 -6.63 23.46 0.62
N ILE A 30 -6.91 22.15 0.56
CA ILE A 30 -6.04 21.16 -0.08
C ILE A 30 -5.93 21.41 -1.59
N LEU A 31 -7.05 21.66 -2.27
CA LEU A 31 -7.07 21.88 -3.72
C LEU A 31 -6.46 23.22 -4.14
N THR A 32 -6.46 24.22 -3.26
CA THR A 32 -5.82 25.53 -3.49
C THR A 32 -4.42 25.61 -2.89
N LEU A 33 -3.87 24.50 -2.38
CA LEU A 33 -2.56 24.42 -1.75
C LEU A 33 -2.38 25.45 -0.61
N GLY A 34 -3.43 25.67 0.18
CA GLY A 34 -3.44 26.60 1.31
C GLY A 34 -3.62 28.07 0.92
N GLN A 35 -3.86 28.39 -0.36
CA GLN A 35 -4.02 29.77 -0.83
C GLN A 35 -5.47 30.30 -0.76
N GLY A 36 -6.44 29.43 -0.47
CA GLY A 36 -7.85 29.81 -0.34
C GLY A 36 -8.50 30.21 -1.68
N LEU A 37 -9.78 30.56 -1.64
CA LEU A 37 -10.51 30.99 -2.85
C LEU A 37 -10.16 32.41 -3.31
N ASP A 38 -9.63 33.21 -2.41
CA ASP A 38 -9.30 34.62 -2.66
C ASP A 38 -8.20 34.76 -3.72
N ASN A 39 -7.32 33.74 -3.81
CA ASN A 39 -6.22 33.67 -4.75
C ASN A 39 -6.28 32.43 -5.65
N LEU A 40 -7.48 32.11 -6.18
CA LEU A 40 -7.71 30.93 -7.02
C LEU A 40 -6.72 30.82 -8.21
N ALA A 41 -6.37 31.94 -8.83
CA ALA A 41 -5.41 31.99 -9.93
C ALA A 41 -4.00 31.52 -9.52
N LEU A 42 -3.54 31.88 -8.32
CA LEU A 42 -2.25 31.45 -7.80
C LEU A 42 -2.28 29.97 -7.40
N GLY A 43 -3.40 29.48 -6.83
CA GLY A 43 -3.58 28.05 -6.53
C GLY A 43 -3.55 27.18 -7.79
N ILE A 44 -4.24 27.59 -8.85
CA ILE A 44 -4.21 26.91 -10.17
C ILE A 44 -2.80 26.95 -10.77
N LEU A 45 -2.12 28.10 -10.70
CA LEU A 45 -0.75 28.25 -11.21
C LEU A 45 0.24 27.34 -10.46
N LEU A 46 0.10 27.22 -9.14
CA LEU A 46 0.90 26.31 -8.33
C LEU A 46 0.64 24.85 -8.68
N LEU A 47 -0.61 24.45 -8.93
CA LEU A 47 -0.93 23.09 -9.38
C LEU A 47 -0.34 22.79 -10.76
N ILE A 48 -0.41 23.74 -11.71
CA ILE A 48 0.22 23.61 -13.03
C ILE A 48 1.74 23.49 -12.88
N LEU A 49 2.35 24.31 -12.02
CA LEU A 49 3.79 24.27 -11.78
C LEU A 49 4.21 22.95 -11.12
N LEU A 50 3.45 22.48 -10.13
CA LEU A 50 3.70 21.21 -9.44
C LEU A 50 3.58 20.03 -10.41
N SER A 51 2.51 19.99 -11.21
CA SER A 51 2.32 18.95 -12.22
C SER A 51 3.41 18.99 -13.30
N ALA A 52 3.80 20.17 -13.78
CA ALA A 52 4.91 20.32 -14.71
C ALA A 52 6.24 19.82 -14.12
N LEU A 53 6.49 20.10 -12.84
CA LEU A 53 7.68 19.65 -12.13
C LEU A 53 7.68 18.13 -11.92
N MET A 54 6.52 17.55 -11.59
CA MET A 54 6.34 16.10 -11.53
C MET A 54 6.52 15.43 -12.89
N SER A 55 6.03 16.04 -13.98
CA SER A 55 6.26 15.56 -15.34
C SER A 55 7.72 15.65 -15.76
N LEU A 56 8.44 16.70 -15.35
CA LEU A 56 9.87 16.84 -15.55
C LEU A 56 10.66 15.74 -14.83
N LEU A 57 10.31 15.44 -13.58
CA LEU A 57 10.90 14.32 -12.84
C LEU A 57 10.58 12.97 -13.50
N GLY A 58 9.35 12.77 -13.96
CA GLY A 58 8.96 11.58 -14.73
C GLY A 58 9.74 11.44 -16.05
N ALA A 59 9.93 12.53 -16.79
CA ALA A 59 10.70 12.55 -18.03
C ALA A 59 12.19 12.27 -17.76
N ALA A 60 12.76 12.87 -16.71
CA ALA A 60 14.12 12.56 -16.25
C ALA A 60 14.27 11.09 -15.86
N PHE A 61 13.24 10.49 -15.26
CA PHE A 61 13.20 9.05 -14.93
C PHE A 61 13.18 8.15 -16.17
N VAL A 62 12.56 8.58 -17.26
CA VAL A 62 12.56 7.85 -18.54
C VAL A 62 13.89 7.98 -19.28
N LEU A 63 14.59 9.11 -19.12
CA LEU A 63 15.92 9.35 -19.68
C LEU A 63 17.02 8.56 -18.96
N LEU A 64 16.76 8.10 -17.72
CA LEU A 64 17.69 7.21 -17.02
C LEU A 64 17.89 5.92 -17.81
N PRO A 65 19.14 5.42 -17.94
CA PRO A 65 19.41 4.17 -18.63
C PRO A 65 18.55 3.07 -18.01
N ARG A 66 17.96 2.19 -18.83
CA ARG A 66 17.04 1.10 -18.41
C ARG A 66 17.54 0.25 -17.23
N ARG A 67 18.86 0.27 -16.98
CA ARG A 67 19.55 -0.37 -15.85
C ARG A 67 19.20 0.28 -14.50
N TRP A 68 19.17 1.61 -14.44
CA TRP A 68 18.93 2.37 -13.22
C TRP A 68 17.44 2.47 -12.91
N SER A 69 16.60 2.67 -13.93
CA SER A 69 15.15 2.72 -13.75
C SER A 69 14.58 1.39 -13.25
N LEU A 70 15.06 0.25 -13.76
CA LEU A 70 14.63 -1.07 -13.28
C LEU A 70 15.08 -1.37 -11.84
N GLY A 71 16.29 -0.95 -11.45
CA GLY A 71 16.76 -1.06 -10.05
C GLY A 71 15.99 -0.15 -9.10
N LEU A 72 15.69 1.09 -9.51
CA LEU A 72 14.90 2.02 -8.71
C LEU A 72 13.45 1.53 -8.55
N ILE A 73 12.82 1.07 -9.64
CA ILE A 73 11.46 0.50 -9.59
C ILE A 73 11.44 -0.73 -8.70
N SER A 74 12.42 -1.66 -8.81
CA SER A 74 12.47 -2.83 -7.94
C SER A 74 12.65 -2.45 -6.48
N GLY A 75 13.56 -1.51 -6.19
CA GLY A 75 13.78 -1.00 -4.83
C GLY A 75 12.53 -0.37 -4.23
N ILE A 76 11.89 0.56 -4.94
CA ILE A 76 10.66 1.23 -4.49
C ILE A 76 9.54 0.20 -4.30
N ALA A 77 9.37 -0.71 -5.27
CA ALA A 77 8.33 -1.75 -5.19
C ALA A 77 8.53 -2.65 -3.97
N TRP A 78 9.76 -3.11 -3.71
CA TRP A 78 10.05 -3.93 -2.53
C TRP A 78 9.82 -3.19 -1.22
N VAL A 79 10.24 -1.91 -1.12
CA VAL A 79 9.99 -1.10 0.09
C VAL A 79 8.50 -0.87 0.29
N LEU A 80 7.74 -0.58 -0.77
CA LEU A 80 6.29 -0.40 -0.69
C LEU A 80 5.58 -1.69 -0.30
N VAL A 81 5.90 -2.81 -0.93
CA VAL A 81 5.30 -4.11 -0.59
C VAL A 81 5.58 -4.46 0.87
N ILE A 82 6.84 -4.37 1.31
CA ILE A 82 7.20 -4.69 2.70
C ILE A 82 6.59 -3.67 3.67
N GLY A 83 6.44 -2.41 3.27
CA GLY A 83 5.76 -1.36 4.04
C GLY A 83 4.27 -1.58 4.19
N ILE A 84 3.56 -1.95 3.13
CA ILE A 84 2.12 -2.24 3.14
C ILE A 84 1.83 -3.48 4.00
N PHE A 85 2.67 -4.51 3.86
CA PHE A 85 2.55 -5.75 4.62
C PHE A 85 3.43 -5.74 5.88
N SER A 86 3.75 -4.55 6.42
CA SER A 86 4.73 -4.42 7.50
C SER A 86 4.33 -5.22 8.73
N ASP A 87 3.04 -5.29 9.06
CA ASP A 87 2.55 -6.09 10.19
C ASP A 87 2.81 -7.58 9.94
N THR A 88 2.38 -8.10 8.78
CA THR A 88 2.60 -9.50 8.36
C THR A 88 4.09 -9.85 8.33
N VAL A 89 4.92 -9.01 7.70
CA VAL A 89 6.37 -9.24 7.62
C VAL A 89 6.98 -9.19 9.01
N SER A 90 6.55 -8.27 9.87
CA SER A 90 7.06 -8.16 11.23
C SER A 90 6.73 -9.42 12.04
N GLN A 91 5.54 -9.98 11.89
CA GLN A 91 5.15 -11.22 12.56
C GLN A 91 6.01 -12.41 12.09
N ILE A 92 6.28 -12.53 10.79
CA ILE A 92 7.17 -13.55 10.23
C ILE A 92 8.60 -13.40 10.78
N VAL A 93 9.13 -12.18 10.77
CA VAL A 93 10.50 -11.89 11.25
C VAL A 93 10.62 -12.16 12.74
N ARG A 94 9.61 -11.82 13.55
CA ARG A 94 9.57 -12.17 14.99
C ARG A 94 9.69 -13.66 15.21
N GLN A 95 9.00 -14.45 14.39
CA GLN A 95 8.96 -15.90 14.54
C GLN A 95 10.27 -16.57 14.10
N VAL A 96 10.93 -16.05 13.06
CA VAL A 96 12.15 -16.65 12.49
C VAL A 96 13.43 -16.13 13.14
N ALA A 97 13.54 -14.81 13.32
CA ALA A 97 14.78 -14.14 13.75
C ALA A 97 14.75 -13.65 15.22
N GLY A 98 13.62 -13.79 15.91
CA GLY A 98 13.44 -13.44 17.31
C GLY A 98 13.20 -11.94 17.58
N GLN A 99 12.90 -11.60 18.84
CA GLN A 99 12.51 -10.25 19.25
C GLN A 99 13.65 -9.21 19.20
N GLY A 100 14.91 -9.63 19.16
CA GLY A 100 16.04 -8.70 19.06
C GLY A 100 16.14 -8.09 17.66
N MET A 101 16.02 -8.92 16.61
CA MET A 101 16.17 -8.50 15.22
C MET A 101 15.01 -7.58 14.78
N ILE A 102 13.79 -7.82 15.28
CA ILE A 102 12.64 -7.00 14.87
C ILE A 102 12.80 -5.53 15.25
N ARG A 103 13.38 -5.21 16.41
CA ARG A 103 13.49 -3.80 16.86
C ARG A 103 14.41 -2.97 15.96
N VAL A 104 15.32 -3.63 15.25
CA VAL A 104 16.21 -2.99 14.26
C VAL A 104 15.48 -2.72 12.95
N ILE A 105 14.57 -3.63 12.55
CA ILE A 105 13.90 -3.61 11.23
C ILE A 105 12.55 -2.87 11.28
N PHE A 106 11.79 -3.04 12.36
CA PHE A 106 10.45 -2.48 12.55
C PHE A 106 10.27 -1.84 13.93
N VAL A 107 9.73 -0.62 13.94
CA VAL A 107 9.31 0.12 15.15
C VAL A 107 7.86 0.55 14.96
N ASN A 108 7.00 0.31 15.95
CA ASN A 108 5.56 0.61 15.87
C ASN A 108 4.88 0.03 14.62
N GLN A 109 5.26 -1.18 14.21
CA GLN A 109 4.77 -1.87 12.99
C GLN A 109 5.11 -1.14 11.68
N ALA A 110 5.92 -0.08 11.71
CA ALA A 110 6.47 0.58 10.53
C ALA A 110 7.92 0.15 10.29
N LEU A 111 8.35 0.13 9.02
CA LEU A 111 9.77 -0.06 8.71
C LEU A 111 10.58 1.10 9.26
N THR A 112 11.71 0.77 9.91
CA THR A 112 12.67 1.81 10.27
C THR A 112 13.28 2.40 8.98
N PRO A 113 13.55 3.72 8.94
CA PRO A 113 14.17 4.35 7.77
C PRO A 113 15.49 3.68 7.37
N GLN A 114 16.25 3.21 8.36
CA GLN A 114 17.52 2.51 8.15
C GLN A 114 17.31 1.15 7.46
N ALA A 115 16.35 0.35 7.92
CA ALA A 115 16.03 -0.93 7.30
C ALA A 115 15.46 -0.76 5.89
N ALA A 116 14.64 0.26 5.66
CA ALA A 116 14.11 0.58 4.33
C ALA A 116 15.24 0.88 3.32
N VAL A 117 16.26 1.64 3.72
CA VAL A 117 17.44 1.93 2.87
C VAL A 117 18.24 0.67 2.57
N VAL A 118 18.45 -0.21 3.55
CA VAL A 118 19.17 -1.48 3.35
C VAL A 118 18.43 -2.40 2.39
N ILE A 119 17.12 -2.57 2.60
CA ILE A 119 16.25 -3.37 1.71
C ILE A 119 16.25 -2.79 0.30
N PHE A 120 16.12 -1.46 0.18
CA PHE A 120 16.17 -0.76 -1.09
C PHE A 120 17.49 -0.99 -1.81
N ALA A 121 18.63 -0.89 -1.13
CA ALA A 121 19.95 -1.12 -1.72
C ALA A 121 20.10 -2.57 -2.21
N ILE A 122 19.65 -3.56 -1.43
CA ILE A 122 19.69 -4.97 -1.83
C ILE A 122 18.77 -5.23 -3.04
N ALA A 123 17.55 -4.70 -3.02
CA ALA A 123 16.58 -4.80 -4.12
C ALA A 123 17.04 -4.06 -5.39
N PHE A 124 17.74 -2.94 -5.23
CA PHE A 124 18.33 -2.17 -6.31
C PHE A 124 19.50 -2.93 -6.94
N LEU A 125 20.41 -3.48 -6.13
CA LEU A 125 21.56 -4.26 -6.61
C LEU A 125 21.10 -5.54 -7.33
N THR A 126 20.15 -6.27 -6.76
CA THR A 126 19.58 -7.48 -7.39
C THR A 126 18.85 -7.16 -8.69
N GLY A 127 18.06 -6.07 -8.73
CA GLY A 127 17.44 -5.58 -9.96
C GLY A 127 18.46 -5.15 -11.02
N PHE A 128 19.53 -4.48 -10.59
CA PHE A 128 20.62 -4.01 -11.45
C PHE A 128 21.40 -5.17 -12.10
N PHE A 129 21.74 -6.22 -11.32
CA PHE A 129 22.46 -7.39 -11.83
C PHE A 129 21.57 -8.36 -12.64
N SER A 130 20.28 -8.50 -12.32
CA SER A 130 19.33 -9.37 -13.04
C SER A 130 19.04 -8.92 -14.48
N VAL A 131 19.11 -7.61 -14.75
CA VAL A 131 18.94 -7.05 -16.10
C VAL A 131 20.16 -7.33 -16.99
N HIS A 132 21.35 -7.49 -16.41
CA HIS A 132 22.56 -7.87 -17.14
C HIS A 132 22.44 -9.26 -17.77
N THR A 133 21.76 -10.20 -17.11
CA THR A 133 21.54 -11.56 -17.62
C THR A 133 20.33 -11.71 -18.55
N ARG A 134 19.48 -10.68 -18.72
CA ARG A 134 18.26 -10.77 -19.55
C ARG A 134 18.29 -10.06 -20.90
N ILE A 135 19.35 -9.31 -21.24
CA ILE A 135 19.40 -8.54 -22.51
C ILE A 135 20.27 -9.20 -23.61
N GLN A 136 21.00 -10.29 -23.31
CA GLN A 136 21.83 -10.96 -24.32
C GLN A 136 21.67 -12.48 -24.45
N THR A 137 20.54 -13.05 -24.05
CA THR A 137 20.19 -14.38 -24.55
C THR A 137 18.77 -14.38 -25.10
N ARG A 138 18.70 -13.91 -26.36
CA ARG A 138 17.96 -14.63 -27.40
C ARG A 138 18.11 -16.13 -27.15
N TRP A 139 17.03 -16.83 -27.42
CA TRP A 139 16.83 -18.25 -27.26
C TRP A 139 17.70 -19.14 -28.17
N GLU A 140 18.94 -18.77 -28.43
CA GLU A 140 19.82 -19.47 -29.35
C GLU A 140 21.22 -19.56 -28.71
N GLY A 141 21.45 -20.63 -27.93
CA GLY A 141 22.79 -21.16 -27.65
C GLY A 141 23.44 -20.85 -26.29
N ILE A 142 22.84 -21.28 -25.15
CA ILE A 142 23.56 -21.28 -23.86
C ILE A 142 24.11 -22.69 -23.56
N PRO A 143 25.43 -22.87 -23.35
CA PRO A 143 26.03 -24.14 -22.93
C PRO A 143 25.49 -24.63 -21.58
N GLN A 144 25.18 -25.92 -21.49
CA GLN A 144 24.38 -26.55 -20.43
C GLN A 144 25.04 -26.57 -19.03
N THR A 145 26.30 -26.17 -18.89
CA THR A 145 27.08 -26.37 -17.65
C THR A 145 27.01 -25.24 -16.63
N GLN A 146 26.59 -24.02 -17.01
CA GLN A 146 26.55 -22.87 -16.08
C GLN A 146 25.14 -22.51 -15.57
N GLN A 147 24.08 -23.05 -16.19
CA GLN A 147 22.70 -22.92 -15.72
C GLN A 147 22.45 -23.71 -14.42
N SER A 148 23.18 -24.81 -14.21
CA SER A 148 22.93 -25.73 -13.10
C SER A 148 23.16 -25.10 -11.74
N ARG A 149 24.18 -24.24 -11.57
CA ARG A 149 24.41 -23.56 -10.28
C ARG A 149 23.35 -22.51 -9.98
N THR A 150 23.01 -21.65 -10.93
CA THR A 150 22.00 -20.61 -10.71
C THR A 150 20.61 -21.21 -10.55
N ARG A 151 20.27 -22.23 -11.34
CA ARG A 151 19.02 -22.99 -11.19
C ARG A 151 19.00 -23.75 -9.87
N MET A 152 20.12 -24.32 -9.42
CA MET A 152 20.21 -25.00 -8.12
C MET A 152 20.10 -24.02 -6.96
N ILE A 153 20.72 -22.83 -7.04
CA ILE A 153 20.56 -21.77 -6.03
C ILE A 153 19.12 -21.26 -6.00
N LEU A 154 18.49 -21.04 -7.15
CA LEU A 154 17.08 -20.65 -7.23
C LEU A 154 16.15 -21.75 -6.73
N LEU A 155 16.42 -23.01 -7.06
CA LEU A 155 15.64 -24.15 -6.57
C LEU A 155 15.84 -24.36 -5.07
N LEU A 156 17.05 -24.19 -4.54
CA LEU A 156 17.32 -24.24 -3.10
C LEU A 156 16.67 -23.07 -2.36
N ALA A 157 16.70 -21.86 -2.93
CA ALA A 157 16.00 -20.70 -2.38
C ALA A 157 14.48 -20.88 -2.42
N ALA A 158 13.93 -21.40 -3.52
CA ALA A 158 12.52 -21.71 -3.66
C ALA A 158 12.09 -22.84 -2.71
N PHE A 159 12.93 -23.86 -2.55
CA PHE A 159 12.69 -24.98 -1.62
C PHE A 159 12.75 -24.52 -0.17
N GLY A 160 13.74 -23.68 0.19
CA GLY A 160 13.83 -23.05 1.50
C GLY A 160 12.63 -22.17 1.81
N PHE A 161 12.19 -21.35 0.83
CA PHE A 161 10.97 -20.55 0.94
C PHE A 161 9.73 -21.44 1.14
N LEU A 162 9.60 -22.53 0.38
CA LEU A 162 8.48 -23.46 0.46
C LEU A 162 8.45 -24.23 1.79
N LEU A 163 9.59 -24.43 2.45
CA LEU A 163 9.66 -25.06 3.78
C LEU A 163 9.20 -24.13 4.91
N VAL A 164 9.43 -22.82 4.77
CA VAL A 164 9.06 -21.80 5.76
C VAL A 164 7.60 -21.35 5.61
N LEU A 165 7.07 -21.42 4.38
CA LEU A 165 5.71 -21.00 4.03
C LEU A 165 4.60 -21.63 4.91
N PRO A 166 4.59 -22.95 5.20
CA PRO A 166 3.55 -23.58 6.02
C PRO A 166 3.52 -23.05 7.46
N TRP A 167 4.67 -22.69 8.01
CA TRP A 167 4.77 -22.18 9.39
C TRP A 167 4.20 -20.78 9.50
N VAL A 168 4.47 -19.95 8.50
CA VAL A 168 3.90 -18.61 8.39
C VAL A 168 2.40 -18.72 8.11
N VAL A 169 2.00 -19.31 6.99
CA VAL A 169 0.59 -19.35 6.57
C VAL A 169 -0.27 -20.09 7.59
N GLY A 170 0.23 -21.17 8.20
CA GLY A 170 -0.49 -21.97 9.18
C GLY A 170 -0.87 -21.20 10.45
N LEU A 171 0.03 -20.38 11.00
CA LEU A 171 -0.24 -19.60 12.22
C LEU A 171 -1.21 -18.45 11.96
N PHE A 172 -0.98 -17.68 10.90
CA PHE A 172 -1.86 -16.57 10.54
C PHE A 172 -3.26 -17.04 10.20
N LEU A 173 -3.37 -18.10 9.39
CA LEU A 173 -4.66 -18.66 9.01
C LEU A 173 -5.37 -19.26 10.24
N SER A 174 -4.65 -19.95 11.12
CA SER A 174 -5.21 -20.48 12.36
C SER A 174 -5.75 -19.38 13.28
N GLN A 175 -4.99 -18.30 13.49
CA GLN A 175 -5.41 -17.19 14.32
C GLN A 175 -6.59 -16.43 13.71
N ALA A 176 -6.58 -16.20 12.39
CA ALA A 176 -7.71 -15.60 11.68
C ALA A 176 -8.97 -16.47 11.78
N LEU A 177 -8.85 -17.79 11.55
CA LEU A 177 -9.95 -18.74 11.67
C LEU A 177 -10.48 -18.80 13.11
N PHE A 178 -9.63 -18.70 14.12
CA PHE A 178 -10.06 -18.64 15.52
C PHE A 178 -10.87 -17.37 15.81
N THR A 179 -10.38 -16.20 15.40
CA THR A 179 -11.11 -14.94 15.57
C THR A 179 -12.44 -14.94 14.82
N VAL A 180 -12.44 -15.37 13.56
CA VAL A 180 -13.68 -15.48 12.76
C VAL A 180 -14.63 -16.50 13.38
N GLY A 181 -14.13 -17.67 13.79
CA GLY A 181 -14.93 -18.70 14.45
C GLY A 181 -15.56 -18.21 15.75
N LEU A 182 -14.84 -17.41 16.54
CA LEU A 182 -15.37 -16.77 17.76
C LEU A 182 -16.50 -15.80 17.43
N PHE A 183 -16.34 -14.94 16.41
CA PHE A 183 -17.42 -14.04 15.99
C PHE A 183 -18.62 -14.78 15.42
N VAL A 184 -18.40 -15.84 14.64
CA VAL A 184 -19.47 -16.70 14.13
C VAL A 184 -20.22 -17.36 15.28
N MET A 185 -19.52 -17.91 16.28
CA MET A 185 -20.16 -18.48 17.47
C MET A 185 -20.92 -17.43 18.30
N MET A 186 -20.40 -16.20 18.43
CA MET A 186 -21.12 -15.13 19.10
C MET A 186 -22.40 -14.72 18.35
N CYS A 187 -22.33 -14.55 17.02
CA CYS A 187 -23.51 -14.27 16.20
C CYS A 187 -24.54 -15.41 16.26
N LEU A 188 -24.10 -16.66 16.20
CA LEU A 188 -24.97 -17.82 16.36
C LEU A 188 -25.63 -17.84 17.75
N GLY A 189 -24.86 -17.61 18.81
CA GLY A 189 -25.37 -17.57 20.18
C GLY A 189 -26.41 -16.47 20.37
N LEU A 190 -26.13 -15.26 19.86
CA LEU A 190 -27.09 -14.14 19.88
C LEU A 190 -28.38 -14.50 19.14
N ASN A 191 -28.28 -15.05 17.92
CA ASN A 191 -29.45 -15.42 17.12
C ASN A 191 -30.30 -16.51 17.79
N ILE A 192 -29.68 -17.47 18.46
CA ILE A 192 -30.40 -18.53 19.19
C ILE A 192 -31.12 -17.94 20.41
N VAL A 193 -30.48 -17.07 21.20
CA VAL A 193 -31.08 -16.45 22.39
C VAL A 193 -32.21 -15.49 22.01
N VAL A 194 -32.02 -14.68 20.98
CA VAL A 194 -33.04 -13.75 20.44
C VAL A 194 -34.22 -14.52 19.82
N GLY A 195 -33.94 -15.63 19.13
CA GLY A 195 -34.96 -16.56 18.63
C GLY A 195 -35.78 -17.21 19.75
N TYR A 196 -35.11 -17.65 20.82
CA TYR A 196 -35.78 -18.16 22.02
C TYR A 196 -36.65 -17.12 22.73
N ALA A 197 -36.25 -15.85 22.71
CA ALA A 197 -37.00 -14.74 23.27
C ALA A 197 -38.15 -14.24 22.35
N GLY A 198 -38.33 -14.81 21.15
CA GLY A 198 -39.35 -14.38 20.19
C GLY A 198 -39.05 -13.03 19.50
N LEU A 199 -37.85 -12.47 19.71
CA LEU A 199 -37.42 -11.17 19.16
C LEU A 199 -36.89 -11.26 17.71
N LEU A 200 -36.83 -12.46 17.13
CA LEU A 200 -36.38 -12.71 15.76
C LEU A 200 -37.27 -12.00 14.73
N ASP A 201 -38.57 -11.88 15.01
CA ASP A 201 -39.53 -11.18 14.17
C ASP A 201 -39.31 -9.65 14.21
N LEU A 202 -38.92 -9.12 15.37
CA LEU A 202 -38.63 -7.70 15.58
C LEU A 202 -37.31 -7.28 14.91
N GLY A 203 -36.31 -8.17 14.88
CA GLY A 203 -35.07 -7.98 14.14
C GLY A 203 -35.29 -7.88 12.62
N TYR A 204 -36.17 -8.70 12.06
CA TYR A 204 -36.53 -8.63 10.64
C TYR A 204 -37.14 -7.27 10.27
N VAL A 205 -38.07 -6.76 11.09
CA VAL A 205 -38.68 -5.44 10.90
C VAL A 205 -37.65 -4.30 11.04
N ALA A 206 -36.75 -4.38 12.01
CA ALA A 206 -35.70 -3.38 12.20
C ALA A 206 -34.74 -3.33 10.99
N PHE A 207 -34.27 -4.47 10.48
CA PHE A 207 -33.40 -4.49 9.30
C PHE A 207 -34.11 -4.03 8.02
N PHE A 208 -35.40 -4.32 7.88
CA PHE A 208 -36.21 -3.79 6.77
C PHE A 208 -36.37 -2.26 6.85
N ALA A 209 -36.48 -1.70 8.06
CA ALA A 209 -36.59 -0.24 8.28
C ALA A 209 -35.26 0.52 8.11
N PHE A 210 -34.10 -0.12 8.35
CA PHE A 210 -32.78 0.49 8.13
C PHE A 210 -32.23 0.26 6.70
N GLY A 211 -32.77 -0.69 5.95
CA GLY A 211 -32.29 -1.10 4.62
C GLY A 211 -33.09 -0.56 3.42
N ALA A 212 -34.17 0.20 3.66
CA ALA A 212 -34.98 0.91 2.66
C ALA A 212 -34.82 2.43 2.83
#